data_AF-J0KJC6-F1
#
_entry.id   AF-J0KJC6-F1
#
_cell.length_a   1.000
_cell.length_b   1.000
_cell.length_c   1.000
_cell.angle_alpha   90.00
_cell.angle_beta   90.00
_cell.angle_gamma   90.00
#
_symmetry.space_group_name_H-M   'P 1'
#
loop_
_entity.id
_entity.type
_entity.pdbx_description
1 polymer ?
#
loop_
_entity_poly.entity_id
_entity_poly.type
_entity_poly.pdbx_seq_one_letter_code
_entity_poly.pdbx_strand_id
1 'polypeptide(L)'
;MVLVKTQAGQEALKDRHGGLTSRQRSAFIMFDGKRSTGEVLAATAAMGITQDDVQAMIAQGLLEPLSSSGAGAAVAAAAAAKGSGQAVAAAAAG
;
A
#
# COMPACT_ATOMS: atom_id res chain seq x y z
N MET A 1 -0.62 10.92 -11.21
CA MET A 1 -1.66 10.13 -10.50
C MET A 1 -2.18 10.95 -9.34
N VAL A 2 -3.50 10.94 -9.10
CA VAL A 2 -4.11 11.50 -7.89
C VAL A 2 -4.54 10.33 -7.02
N LEU A 3 -4.28 10.40 -5.71
CA LEU A 3 -4.64 9.35 -4.76
C LEU A 3 -5.75 9.86 -3.83
N VAL A 4 -6.70 8.97 -3.54
CA VAL A 4 -7.78 9.19 -2.58
C VAL A 4 -7.65 8.24 -1.39
N LYS A 5 -8.13 8.70 -0.25
CA LYS A 5 -8.20 7.93 1.00
C LYS A 5 -9.33 6.92 0.88
N THR A 6 -9.02 5.63 1.02
CA THR A 6 -10.03 4.58 1.11
C THR A 6 -10.65 4.57 2.51
N GLN A 7 -11.77 3.84 2.66
CA GLN A 7 -12.39 3.66 3.98
C GLN A 7 -11.45 2.92 4.96
N ALA A 8 -10.71 1.92 4.49
CA ALA A 8 -9.70 1.22 5.28
C ALA A 8 -8.57 2.17 5.74
N GLY A 9 -8.13 3.07 4.87
CA GLY A 9 -7.16 4.11 5.23
C GLY A 9 -7.68 5.09 6.29
N GLN A 10 -8.96 5.47 6.23
CA GLN A 10 -9.57 6.32 7.24
C GLN A 10 -9.67 5.63 8.61
N GLU A 11 -10.00 4.34 8.64
CA GLU A 11 -9.99 3.53 9.86
C GLU A 11 -8.56 3.39 10.42
N ALA A 12 -7.56 3.12 9.58
CA ALA A 12 -6.15 3.06 9.98
C ALA A 12 -5.61 4.41 10.50
N LEU A 13 -6.10 5.54 9.99
CA LEU A 13 -5.79 6.86 10.51
C LEU A 13 -6.37 7.09 11.91
N LYS A 14 -7.54 6.52 12.20
CA LYS A 14 -8.17 6.56 13.54
C LYS A 14 -7.48 5.62 14.51
N ASP A 15 -7.03 4.45 14.04
CA ASP A 15 -6.32 3.46 14.85
C ASP A 15 -4.90 3.93 15.20
N ARG A 16 -4.74 4.50 16.40
CA ARG A 16 -3.46 5.11 16.84
C ARG A 16 -2.34 4.10 17.12
N HIS A 17 -2.64 2.81 17.16
CA HIS A 17 -1.72 1.80 17.68
C HIS A 17 -1.16 0.82 16.64
N GLY A 18 -1.79 0.63 15.47
CA GLY A 18 -1.35 -0.40 14.52
C GLY A 18 -1.42 -0.07 13.02
N GLY A 19 -2.10 1.01 12.62
CA GLY A 19 -2.38 1.25 11.19
C GLY A 19 -1.32 2.04 10.39
N LEU A 20 -0.80 3.15 10.95
CA LEU A 20 0.06 4.11 10.23
C LEU A 20 1.16 4.65 11.13
N THR A 21 2.39 4.72 10.61
CA THR A 21 3.50 5.42 11.27
C THR A 21 3.22 6.93 11.35
N SER A 22 3.83 7.65 12.30
CA SER A 22 3.62 9.09 12.48
C SER A 22 3.87 9.91 11.21
N ARG A 23 4.87 9.52 10.42
CA ARG A 23 5.19 10.15 9.13
C ARG A 23 4.15 9.84 8.05
N GLN A 24 3.70 8.59 7.97
CA GLN A 24 2.68 8.18 7.00
C GLN A 24 1.34 8.84 7.31
N ARG A 25 1.01 9.08 8.58
CA ARG A 25 -0.19 9.86 8.97
C ARG A 25 -0.17 11.26 8.38
N SER A 26 0.95 11.97 8.49
CA SER A 26 1.11 13.32 7.92
C SER A 26 0.96 13.32 6.40
N ALA A 27 1.55 12.34 5.70
CA ALA A 27 1.35 12.18 4.26
C ALA A 27 -0.09 11.80 3.89
N PHE A 28 -0.68 10.88 4.66
CA PHE A 28 -2.06 10.40 4.47
C PHE A 28 -3.07 11.54 4.52
N ILE A 29 -2.89 12.48 5.45
CA ILE A 29 -3.75 13.66 5.57
C ILE A 29 -3.68 14.54 4.31
N MET A 30 -2.53 14.62 3.64
CA MET A 30 -2.37 15.42 2.41
C MET A 30 -3.02 14.80 1.17
N PHE A 31 -3.26 13.48 1.17
CA PHE A 31 -4.01 12.83 0.10
C PHE A 31 -5.51 13.16 0.26
N ASP A 32 -5.96 14.22 -0.40
CA ASP A 32 -7.35 14.69 -0.36
C ASP A 32 -8.10 14.46 -1.69
N GLY A 33 -7.49 13.76 -2.65
CA GLY A 33 -8.02 13.67 -4.02
C GLY A 33 -7.87 14.96 -4.84
N LYS A 34 -7.22 16.00 -4.29
CA LYS A 34 -6.97 17.29 -4.97
C LYS A 34 -5.54 17.42 -5.50
N ARG A 35 -4.56 16.86 -4.77
CA ARG A 35 -3.14 16.93 -5.11
C ARG A 35 -2.68 15.65 -5.79
N SER A 36 -1.78 15.79 -6.75
CA SER A 36 -1.13 14.64 -7.37
C SER A 36 -0.13 13.98 -6.41
N THR A 37 0.17 12.70 -6.65
CA THR A 37 1.18 11.94 -5.90
C THR A 37 2.52 12.66 -5.87
N GLY A 38 2.94 13.26 -6.98
CA GLY A 38 4.20 14.01 -7.06
C GLY A 38 4.22 15.27 -6.20
N GLU A 39 3.11 16.02 -6.14
CA GLU A 39 3.00 17.18 -5.25
C GLU A 39 3.00 16.79 -3.78
N VAL A 40 2.31 15.70 -3.43
CA VAL A 40 2.33 15.19 -2.05
C VAL A 40 3.72 14.69 -1.68
N LEU A 41 4.40 13.98 -2.58
CA LEU A 41 5.80 13.55 -2.39
C LEU A 41 6.73 14.74 -2.18
N ALA A 42 6.63 15.78 -3.02
CA ALA A 42 7.42 17.00 -2.85
C ALA A 42 7.15 17.70 -1.51
N ALA A 43 5.88 17.79 -1.09
CA ALA A 43 5.49 18.41 0.18
C ALA A 43 5.86 17.57 1.41
N THR A 44 5.98 16.25 1.25
CA THR A 44 6.29 15.31 2.34
C THR A 44 7.75 14.84 2.33
N ALA A 45 8.54 15.25 1.34
CA ALA A 45 9.97 14.95 1.23
C ALA A 45 10.75 15.42 2.46
N ALA A 46 10.41 16.59 3.01
CA ALA A 46 11.01 17.11 4.25
C ALA A 46 10.72 16.24 5.49
N MET A 47 9.69 15.38 5.44
CA MET A 47 9.35 14.41 6.48
C MET A 47 9.90 13.00 6.19
N GLY A 48 10.63 12.83 5.07
CA GLY A 48 11.24 11.56 4.68
C GLY A 48 10.26 10.53 4.10
N ILE A 49 9.11 10.97 3.59
CA ILE A 49 8.18 10.08 2.89
C ILE A 49 8.69 9.84 1.47
N THR A 50 8.77 8.58 1.10
CA THR A 50 9.29 8.14 -0.20
C THR A 50 8.18 7.59 -1.09
N GLN A 51 8.50 7.37 -2.36
CA GLN A 51 7.59 6.72 -3.28
C GLN A 51 7.26 5.28 -2.82
N ASP A 52 8.22 4.61 -2.19
CA ASP A 52 8.03 3.26 -1.64
C ASP A 52 6.99 3.26 -0.51
N ASP A 53 7.02 4.24 0.40
CA ASP A 53 6.00 4.41 1.43
C ASP A 53 4.60 4.58 0.84
N VAL A 54 4.45 5.41 -0.20
CA VAL A 54 3.18 5.60 -0.90
C VAL A 54 2.72 4.30 -1.55
N GLN A 55 3.65 3.54 -2.12
CA GLN A 55 3.35 2.26 -2.75
C GLN A 55 2.90 1.20 -1.74
N ALA A 56 3.53 1.16 -0.56
CA ALA A 56 3.11 0.31 0.55
C ALA A 56 1.69 0.67 1.02
N MET A 57 1.36 1.95 1.13
CA MET A 57 0.01 2.38 1.51
C MET A 57 -1.07 2.00 0.48
N ILE A 58 -0.72 1.99 -0.81
CA ILE A 58 -1.60 1.47 -1.87
C ILE A 58 -1.73 -0.06 -1.74
N ALA A 59 -0.63 -0.78 -1.51
CA ALA A 59 -0.64 -2.23 -1.35
C ALA A 59 -1.43 -2.70 -0.12
N GLN A 60 -1.41 -1.91 0.95
CA GLN A 60 -2.22 -2.12 2.15
C GLN A 60 -3.70 -1.72 1.97
N GLY A 61 -4.08 -1.17 0.81
CA GLY A 61 -5.44 -0.73 0.52
C GLY A 61 -5.85 0.55 1.25
N LEU A 62 -4.89 1.36 1.74
CA LEU A 62 -5.16 2.62 2.45
C LEU A 62 -5.39 3.79 1.48
N LEU A 63 -4.73 3.75 0.31
CA LEU A 63 -4.85 4.75 -0.76
C LEU A 63 -5.24 4.09 -2.08
N GLU A 64 -6.06 4.78 -2.87
CA GLU A 64 -6.49 4.31 -4.20
C GLU A 64 -6.30 5.38 -5.28
N PRO A 65 -5.89 5.03 -6.52
CA PRO A 65 -5.81 5.97 -7.64
C PRO A 65 -7.18 6.48 -8.08
N LEU A 66 -7.35 7.80 -8.11
CA LEU A 66 -8.59 8.48 -8.56
C LEU A 66 -8.84 8.30 -10.08
N SER A 67 -7.84 7.83 -10.83
CA SER A 67 -7.98 7.48 -12.24
C SER A 67 -7.23 6.19 -12.53
N SER A 68 -7.84 5.08 -12.13
CA SER A 68 -8.02 3.97 -13.03
C SER A 68 -9.17 3.14 -12.48
N SER A 69 -10.27 3.11 -13.22
CA SER A 69 -11.21 2.00 -13.17
C SER A 69 -10.42 0.68 -13.12
N GLY A 70 -10.85 -0.21 -12.23
CA GLY A 70 -10.05 -1.28 -11.66
C GLY A 70 -9.20 -2.09 -12.64
N ALA A 71 -7.91 -2.20 -12.35
CA ALA A 71 -7.07 -3.31 -12.80
C ALA A 71 -5.79 -3.35 -11.96
N GLY A 72 -5.65 -4.34 -11.07
CA GLY A 72 -4.33 -4.93 -10.84
C GLY A 72 -3.71 -4.98 -9.43
N ALA A 73 -4.29 -4.41 -8.37
CA ALA A 73 -3.62 -4.46 -7.05
C ALA A 73 -3.96 -5.70 -6.18
N ALA A 74 -4.86 -6.58 -6.63
CA ALA A 74 -5.23 -7.78 -5.89
C ALA A 74 -4.29 -9.00 -6.10
N VAL A 75 -3.24 -8.92 -6.94
CA VAL A 75 -2.49 -10.13 -7.36
C VAL A 75 -0.99 -10.12 -7.08
N ALA A 76 -0.36 -9.00 -6.71
CA ALA A 76 1.10 -8.97 -6.54
C ALA A 76 1.62 -9.41 -5.15
N ALA A 77 0.81 -9.31 -4.08
CA ALA A 77 1.25 -9.66 -2.73
C ALA A 77 1.25 -11.17 -2.42
N ALA A 78 0.69 -12.01 -3.31
CA ALA A 78 0.74 -13.48 -3.17
C ALA A 78 1.90 -14.13 -3.96
N ALA A 79 2.60 -13.39 -4.82
CA ALA A 79 3.66 -13.96 -5.67
C ALA A 79 5.06 -13.97 -5.02
N ALA A 80 5.28 -13.22 -3.93
CA ALA A 80 6.54 -13.26 -3.17
C ALA A 80 6.66 -14.48 -2.23
N ALA A 81 5.62 -15.31 -2.13
CA ALA A 81 5.61 -16.55 -1.34
C ALA A 81 5.91 -17.82 -2.16
N LYS A 82 6.44 -17.71 -3.39
CA LYS A 82 7.05 -18.86 -4.08
C LYS A 82 8.56 -18.70 -4.15
N GLY A 83 9.26 -19.31 -3.20
CA GLY A 83 10.71 -19.29 -3.22
C GLY A 83 11.41 -20.06 -2.11
N SER A 84 10.93 -21.23 -1.70
CA SER A 84 11.76 -22.21 -0.96
C SER A 84 11.16 -23.61 -1.13
N GLY A 85 12.03 -24.58 -1.44
CA GLY A 85 11.70 -25.95 -1.85
C GLY A 85 10.78 -26.70 -0.87
N GLN A 86 10.16 -27.81 -1.25
CA GLN A 86 10.87 -29.00 -1.70
C GLN A 86 9.89 -29.97 -2.36
N ALA A 87 10.25 -30.41 -3.57
CA ALA A 87 9.74 -31.63 -4.17
C ALA A 87 10.62 -32.80 -3.71
N VAL A 88 10.01 -33.81 -3.09
CA VAL A 88 10.30 -35.26 -3.24
C VAL A 88 9.02 -35.97 -2.78
N ALA A 89 8.17 -36.44 -3.69
CA ALA A 89 8.25 -37.73 -4.38
C ALA A 89 7.41 -38.81 -3.67
N ALA A 90 6.48 -39.35 -4.44
CA ALA A 90 5.53 -40.41 -4.13
C ALA A 90 6.18 -41.79 -3.95
N ALA A 91 5.46 -42.70 -3.27
CA ALA A 91 5.25 -44.14 -3.56
C ALA A 91 5.03 -44.92 -2.24
N ALA A 92 3.83 -45.45 -1.96
CA ALA A 92 3.33 -46.81 -2.29
C ALA A 92 3.14 -47.59 -0.96
N ALA A 93 1.95 -47.99 -0.54
CA ALA A 93 1.17 -49.14 -1.03
C ALA A 93 1.98 -50.44 -1.03
N GLY A 94 1.75 -51.26 0.01
CA GLY A 94 2.28 -52.61 0.21
C GLY A 94 1.71 -53.18 1.50
#